data_AF-A0A1F2SI55-F1
#
_entry.id   AF-A0A1F2SI55-F1
#
_cell.length_a   1.000
_cell.length_b   1.000
_cell.length_c   1.000
_cell.angle_alpha   90.00
_cell.angle_beta   90.00
_cell.angle_gamma   90.00
#
_symmetry.space_group_name_H-M   'P 1'
#
loop_
_entity.id
_entity.type
_entity.pdbx_description
1 polymer ?
#
loop_
_entity_poly.entity_id
_entity_poly.type
_entity_poly.pdbx_seq_one_letter_code
_entity_poly.pdbx_strand_id
1 'polypeptide(L)'
;MGEKSSIEWTDSTWNPITGCTKISPGCKHCYAERMALRLQAMGQWNYRNGFRLTLHENVLEAPLKWRKPQLIFVNSMSDLFHKEVPLDFIQKIFEVIRQAYWHRFQILTKRSERLADCSPWICWPPNVWMGVSVENQDYTFRIEHLRVSGAKVKFLSLEPLLGPLPNLDLRGIDWVIVGGESGPQSRPMKKSWVLDIRNQCDIAGVPFFFKQWGGWNKKASGRNLDGRTYDEMPAVGSVPESPSVAAAR
;
A
#
# COMPACT_ATOMS: atom_id res chain seq x y z
N MET A 1 -16.78 -0.26 -2.99
CA MET A 1 -15.55 -0.16 -3.82
C MET A 1 -15.40 -1.46 -4.56
N GLY A 2 -14.92 -1.41 -5.81
CA GLY A 2 -15.18 -2.44 -6.81
C GLY A 2 -13.93 -3.00 -7.48
N GLU A 3 -14.19 -3.96 -8.37
CA GLU A 3 -13.26 -4.81 -9.12
C GLU A 3 -12.35 -4.05 -10.12
N LYS A 4 -12.38 -2.71 -10.14
CA LYS A 4 -11.53 -1.86 -10.98
C LYS A 4 -11.03 -0.65 -10.19
N SER A 5 -9.73 -0.60 -9.92
CA SER A 5 -9.05 0.51 -9.25
C SER A 5 -8.61 1.59 -10.25
N SER A 6 -8.52 2.84 -9.79
CA SER A 6 -7.85 3.93 -10.51
C SER A 6 -6.42 4.17 -10.02
N ILE A 7 -5.92 3.32 -9.13
CA ILE A 7 -4.56 3.35 -8.60
C ILE A 7 -3.68 2.54 -9.56
N GLU A 8 -2.63 3.19 -10.04
CA GLU A 8 -1.85 2.80 -11.22
C GLU A 8 -1.12 1.45 -11.11
N TRP A 9 -0.95 0.93 -9.90
CA TRP A 9 -0.14 -0.25 -9.60
C TRP A 9 -0.94 -1.45 -9.03
N THR A 10 -2.27 -1.40 -9.10
CA THR A 10 -3.19 -2.44 -8.58
C THR A 10 -4.43 -2.57 -9.45
N ASP A 11 -5.01 -3.78 -9.52
CA ASP A 11 -6.23 -4.04 -10.28
C ASP A 11 -7.49 -3.62 -9.50
N SER A 12 -7.48 -3.79 -8.17
CA SER A 12 -8.67 -3.69 -7.33
C SER A 12 -8.34 -3.20 -5.93
N THR A 13 -9.33 -2.65 -5.22
CA THR A 13 -9.16 -2.22 -3.82
C THR A 13 -10.13 -2.97 -2.92
N TRP A 14 -9.62 -3.44 -1.78
CA TRP A 14 -10.42 -4.06 -0.74
C TRP A 14 -10.24 -3.30 0.56
N ASN A 15 -11.33 -2.78 1.12
CA ASN A 15 -11.30 -1.87 2.27
C ASN A 15 -12.18 -2.40 3.41
N PRO A 16 -11.70 -3.40 4.17
CA PRO A 16 -12.36 -3.86 5.38
C PRO A 16 -12.30 -2.84 6.53
N ILE A 17 -11.51 -1.76 6.37
CA ILE A 17 -11.44 -0.63 7.29
C ILE A 17 -11.52 0.66 6.47
N THR A 18 -12.19 1.67 6.98
CA THR A 18 -12.16 3.04 6.45
C THR A 18 -11.80 4.02 7.55
N GLY A 19 -11.21 5.16 7.19
CA GLY A 19 -10.83 6.18 8.14
C GLY A 19 -9.46 5.93 8.77
N CYS A 20 -8.84 6.99 9.28
CA CYS A 20 -7.49 6.96 9.86
C CYS A 20 -7.23 8.22 10.70
N THR A 21 -6.11 8.25 11.41
CA THR A 21 -5.54 9.47 12.01
C THR A 21 -4.22 9.83 11.34
N LYS A 22 -3.95 11.14 11.20
CA LYS A 22 -2.72 11.66 10.57
C LYS A 22 -1.54 11.51 11.54
N ILE A 23 -0.42 10.97 11.08
CA ILE A 23 0.78 10.73 11.91
C ILE A 23 2.08 11.28 11.31
N SER A 24 2.01 11.90 10.15
CA SER A 24 3.19 12.42 9.48
C SER A 24 2.85 13.54 8.49
N PRO A 25 3.86 14.30 8.02
CA PRO A 25 3.71 15.29 6.96
C PRO A 25 3.07 14.72 5.69
N GLY A 26 3.29 13.44 5.38
CA GLY A 26 2.65 12.76 4.24
C GLY A 26 1.13 12.67 4.34
N CYS A 27 0.57 12.78 5.55
CA CYS A 27 -0.87 12.74 5.78
C CYS A 27 -1.57 14.10 5.63
N LYS A 28 -0.82 15.20 5.49
CA LYS A 28 -1.37 16.58 5.54
C LYS A 28 -2.53 16.78 4.56
N HIS A 29 -2.34 16.40 3.29
CA HIS A 29 -3.34 16.52 2.21
C HIS A 29 -3.91 15.16 1.77
N CYS A 30 -4.17 14.27 2.74
CA CYS A 30 -4.62 12.90 2.51
C CYS A 30 -5.81 12.80 1.54
N TYR A 31 -5.63 12.05 0.45
CA TYR A 31 -6.71 11.85 -0.53
C TYR A 31 -7.88 11.03 0.05
N ALA A 32 -7.58 10.06 0.91
CA ALA A 32 -8.58 9.18 1.51
C ALA A 32 -9.54 9.95 2.43
N GLU A 33 -9.04 10.95 3.16
CA GLU A 33 -9.88 11.83 4.00
C GLU A 33 -10.87 12.61 3.14
N ARG A 34 -10.40 13.30 2.09
CA ARG A 34 -11.27 14.05 1.17
C ARG A 34 -12.30 13.14 0.50
N MET A 35 -11.88 11.95 0.07
CA MET A 35 -12.74 10.98 -0.58
C MET A 35 -13.77 10.40 0.41
N ALA A 36 -13.39 10.11 1.64
CA ALA A 36 -14.29 9.62 2.68
C ALA A 36 -15.39 10.64 3.00
N LEU A 37 -15.04 11.91 3.15
CA LEU A 37 -16.03 12.99 3.37
C LEU A 37 -16.97 13.16 2.18
N ARG A 38 -16.46 13.03 0.95
CA ARG A 38 -17.30 13.04 -0.25
C ARG A 38 -18.27 11.85 -0.27
N LEU A 39 -17.79 10.64 0.02
CA LEU A 39 -18.63 9.44 0.05
C LEU A 39 -19.66 9.48 1.18
N GLN A 40 -19.32 10.08 2.31
CA GLN A 40 -20.26 10.36 3.40
C GLN A 40 -21.39 11.29 2.92
N ALA A 41 -21.05 12.40 2.26
CA ALA A 41 -22.04 13.33 1.71
C ALA A 41 -22.92 12.69 0.63
N MET A 42 -22.41 11.67 -0.08
CA MET A 42 -23.16 10.86 -1.04
C MET A 42 -24.01 9.75 -0.38
N GLY A 43 -24.05 9.65 0.95
CA GLY A 43 -24.84 8.65 1.67
C GLY A 43 -24.28 7.22 1.59
N GLN A 44 -23.00 7.04 1.24
CA GLN A 44 -22.41 5.72 1.13
C GLN A 44 -22.25 5.09 2.53
N TRP A 45 -22.93 3.96 2.78
CA TRP A 45 -23.07 3.36 4.10
C TRP A 45 -21.76 3.09 4.84
N ASN A 46 -20.73 2.59 4.15
CA ASN A 46 -19.43 2.30 4.76
C ASN A 46 -18.66 3.59 5.15
N TYR A 47 -19.14 4.75 4.72
CA TYR A 47 -18.56 6.07 5.00
C TYR A 47 -19.48 6.95 5.85
N ARG A 48 -20.53 6.39 6.47
CA ARG A 48 -21.44 7.12 7.36
C ARG A 48 -20.73 7.89 8.49
N ASN A 49 -19.58 7.39 8.94
CA ASN A 49 -18.74 7.99 9.97
C ASN A 49 -17.64 8.94 9.42
N GLY A 50 -17.69 9.28 8.14
CA GLY A 50 -16.68 10.12 7.48
C GLY A 50 -15.31 9.46 7.49
N PHE A 51 -14.29 10.18 7.96
CA PHE A 51 -12.91 9.68 8.05
C PHE A 51 -12.55 9.09 9.42
N ARG A 52 -13.53 8.91 10.31
CA ARG A 52 -13.32 8.19 11.58
C ARG A 52 -13.08 6.71 11.31
N LEU A 53 -12.12 6.12 12.01
CA LEU A 53 -11.83 4.69 11.88
C LEU A 53 -13.12 3.87 12.06
N THR A 54 -13.41 3.01 11.11
CA THR A 54 -14.59 2.14 11.11
C THR A 54 -14.21 0.79 10.52
N LEU A 55 -14.52 -0.29 11.24
CA LEU A 55 -14.34 -1.68 10.79
C LEU A 55 -15.60 -2.13 10.04
N HIS A 56 -15.42 -2.91 8.97
CA HIS A 56 -16.51 -3.38 8.10
C HIS A 56 -16.48 -4.91 7.98
N GLU A 57 -17.01 -5.61 9.00
CA GLU A 57 -17.15 -7.07 9.00
C GLU A 57 -17.90 -7.57 7.74
N ASN A 58 -18.90 -6.82 7.29
CA ASN A 58 -19.76 -7.16 6.15
C ASN A 58 -19.03 -7.24 4.79
N VAL A 59 -17.78 -6.78 4.70
CA VAL A 59 -16.98 -6.85 3.46
C VAL A 59 -15.71 -7.68 3.61
N LEU A 60 -15.50 -8.36 4.75
CA LEU A 60 -14.29 -9.16 4.98
C LEU A 60 -14.13 -10.23 3.89
N GLU A 61 -15.17 -10.98 3.57
CA GLU A 61 -15.10 -12.08 2.61
C GLU A 61 -15.17 -11.64 1.13
N ALA A 62 -15.15 -10.33 0.84
CA ALA A 62 -15.29 -9.84 -0.54
C ALA A 62 -14.27 -10.44 -1.52
N PRO A 63 -12.96 -10.56 -1.19
CA PRO A 63 -11.99 -11.16 -2.09
C PRO A 63 -12.29 -12.62 -2.46
N LEU A 64 -12.92 -13.41 -1.57
CA LEU A 64 -13.25 -14.80 -1.84
C LEU A 64 -14.28 -14.97 -2.97
N LYS A 65 -15.04 -13.91 -3.27
CA LYS A 65 -16.06 -13.89 -4.33
C LYS A 65 -15.48 -13.52 -5.70
N TRP A 66 -14.25 -13.00 -5.76
CA TRP A 66 -13.61 -12.56 -7.00
C TRP A 66 -12.87 -13.72 -7.65
N ARG A 67 -13.42 -14.29 -8.72
CA ARG A 67 -12.87 -15.51 -9.34
C ARG A 67 -11.59 -15.29 -10.14
N LYS A 68 -11.39 -14.09 -10.69
CA LYS A 68 -10.23 -13.80 -11.54
C LYS A 68 -9.04 -13.44 -10.63
N PRO A 69 -7.84 -14.03 -10.81
CA PRO A 69 -6.63 -13.56 -10.16
C PRO A 69 -6.42 -12.06 -10.36
N GLN A 70 -6.09 -11.36 -9.28
CA GLN A 70 -5.96 -9.91 -9.22
C GLN A 70 -4.86 -9.52 -8.25
N LEU A 71 -4.25 -8.36 -8.50
CA LEU A 71 -3.42 -7.63 -7.56
C LEU A 71 -4.30 -6.63 -6.78
N ILE A 72 -4.53 -6.91 -5.50
CA ILE A 72 -5.50 -6.19 -4.66
C ILE A 72 -4.78 -5.29 -3.67
N PHE A 73 -5.05 -3.99 -3.71
CA PHE A 73 -4.60 -3.06 -2.68
C PHE A 73 -5.56 -3.07 -1.49
N VAL A 74 -5.03 -3.51 -0.36
CA VAL A 74 -5.72 -3.61 0.92
C VAL A 74 -5.68 -2.26 1.64
N ASN A 75 -6.85 -1.81 2.10
CA ASN A 75 -7.00 -0.61 2.92
C ASN A 75 -6.53 0.70 2.25
N SER A 76 -6.86 0.90 0.98
CA SER A 76 -6.59 2.16 0.27
C SER A 76 -7.17 3.40 0.97
N MET A 77 -8.25 3.24 1.75
CA MET A 77 -9.01 4.29 2.41
C MET A 77 -8.79 4.36 3.94
N SER A 78 -7.76 3.68 4.44
CA SER A 78 -7.40 3.61 5.86
C SER A 78 -5.92 3.18 6.01
N ASP A 79 -5.52 2.75 7.21
CA ASP A 79 -4.23 2.10 7.45
C ASP A 79 -4.50 0.84 8.29
N LEU A 80 -4.13 -0.34 7.77
CA LEU A 80 -4.41 -1.64 8.43
C LEU A 80 -3.83 -1.70 9.85
N PHE A 81 -2.67 -1.07 10.06
CA PHE A 81 -1.97 -1.05 11.34
C PHE A 81 -2.31 0.19 12.16
N HIS A 82 -3.53 0.75 12.03
CA HIS A 82 -3.99 1.81 12.91
C HIS A 82 -4.11 1.31 14.37
N LYS A 83 -3.74 2.17 15.34
CA LYS A 83 -3.67 1.82 16.77
C LYS A 83 -4.98 1.29 17.37
N GLU A 84 -6.10 1.73 16.81
CA GLU A 84 -7.47 1.34 17.21
C GLU A 84 -8.00 0.13 16.42
N VAL A 85 -7.23 -0.45 15.49
CA VAL A 85 -7.62 -1.70 14.81
C VAL A 85 -7.19 -2.87 15.70
N PRO A 86 -8.13 -3.68 16.22
CA PRO A 86 -7.81 -4.82 17.06
C PRO A 86 -6.96 -5.88 16.34
N LEU A 87 -6.07 -6.56 17.07
CA LEU A 87 -5.18 -7.59 16.49
C LEU A 87 -5.97 -8.75 15.87
N ASP A 88 -7.06 -9.18 16.51
CA ASP A 88 -7.96 -10.23 16.01
C ASP A 88 -8.60 -9.82 14.68
N PHE A 89 -8.92 -8.53 14.50
CA PHE A 89 -9.43 -8.04 13.21
C PHE A 89 -8.35 -8.06 12.12
N ILE A 90 -7.10 -7.73 12.45
CA ILE A 90 -5.96 -7.88 11.53
C ILE A 90 -5.81 -9.36 11.14
N GLN A 91 -5.88 -10.27 12.11
CA GLN A 91 -5.78 -11.72 11.86
C GLN A 91 -6.93 -12.23 10.96
N LYS A 92 -8.17 -11.77 11.15
CA LYS A 92 -9.30 -12.08 10.24
C LYS A 92 -9.02 -11.63 8.79
N ILE A 93 -8.37 -10.48 8.60
CA ILE A 93 -8.00 -10.01 7.25
C ILE A 93 -6.95 -10.95 6.63
N PHE A 94 -5.91 -11.31 7.39
CA PHE A 94 -4.88 -12.26 6.91
C PHE A 94 -5.44 -13.67 6.67
N GLU A 95 -6.47 -14.08 7.41
CA GLU A 95 -7.22 -15.31 7.17
C GLU A 95 -7.88 -15.32 5.79
N VAL A 96 -8.60 -14.24 5.46
CA VAL A 96 -9.21 -14.10 4.13
C VAL A 96 -8.14 -14.10 3.04
N ILE A 97 -7.02 -13.41 3.24
CA ILE A 97 -5.89 -13.38 2.29
C ILE A 97 -5.33 -14.78 2.04
N ARG A 98 -5.21 -15.61 3.09
CA ARG A 98 -4.77 -17.01 3.02
C ARG A 98 -5.74 -17.86 2.20
N GLN A 99 -7.04 -17.72 2.45
CA GLN A 99 -8.07 -18.47 1.73
C GLN A 99 -8.17 -18.03 0.26
N ALA A 100 -8.01 -16.74 -0.01
CA ALA A 100 -8.05 -16.14 -1.33
C ALA A 100 -6.69 -16.26 -2.05
N TYR A 101 -6.07 -17.46 -2.00
CA TYR A 101 -4.68 -17.67 -2.40
C TYR A 101 -4.40 -17.30 -3.85
N TRP A 102 -5.41 -17.38 -4.75
CA TRP A 102 -5.30 -17.04 -6.17
C TRP A 102 -5.13 -15.53 -6.44
N HIS A 103 -5.30 -14.68 -5.44
CA HIS A 103 -4.99 -13.25 -5.51
C HIS A 103 -3.64 -12.92 -4.88
N ARG A 104 -3.11 -11.76 -5.25
CA ARG A 104 -1.98 -11.13 -4.56
C ARG A 104 -2.47 -9.89 -3.84
N PHE A 105 -2.02 -9.68 -2.61
CA PHE A 105 -2.48 -8.58 -1.76
C PHE A 105 -1.33 -7.64 -1.44
N GLN A 106 -1.47 -6.38 -1.82
CA GLN A 106 -0.58 -5.30 -1.43
C GLN A 106 -1.13 -4.64 -0.18
N ILE A 107 -0.31 -4.56 0.87
CA ILE A 107 -0.63 -3.85 2.11
C ILE A 107 0.41 -2.75 2.26
N LEU A 108 -0.04 -1.52 2.56
CA LEU A 108 0.83 -0.36 2.75
C LEU A 108 0.50 0.33 4.06
N THR A 109 1.52 0.71 4.84
CA THR A 109 1.32 1.42 6.12
C THR A 109 2.32 2.55 6.34
N LYS A 110 1.91 3.57 7.12
CA LYS A 110 2.81 4.56 7.73
C LYS A 110 3.14 4.21 9.19
N ARG A 111 2.49 3.19 9.76
CA ARG A 111 2.56 2.79 11.17
C ARG A 111 3.48 1.58 11.35
N SER A 112 4.71 1.73 10.87
CA SER A 112 5.67 0.63 10.78
C SER A 112 6.03 -0.02 12.13
N GLU A 113 6.02 0.73 13.23
CA GLU A 113 6.21 0.18 14.59
C GLU A 113 5.12 -0.84 14.93
N ARG A 114 3.86 -0.48 14.70
CA ARG A 114 2.73 -1.40 14.92
C ARG A 114 2.74 -2.59 13.96
N LEU A 115 3.22 -2.40 12.73
CA LEU A 115 3.50 -3.53 11.83
C LEU A 115 4.51 -4.51 12.48
N ALA A 116 5.61 -4.00 13.03
CA ALA A 116 6.63 -4.82 13.68
C ALA A 116 6.06 -5.53 14.92
N ASP A 117 5.30 -4.82 15.77
CA ASP A 117 4.66 -5.39 16.96
C ASP A 117 3.65 -6.50 16.63
N CYS A 118 2.86 -6.32 15.58
CA CYS A 118 1.86 -7.30 15.15
C CYS A 118 2.48 -8.47 14.37
N SER A 119 3.66 -8.30 13.77
CA SER A 119 4.24 -9.28 12.84
C SER A 119 4.38 -10.70 13.40
N PRO A 120 4.85 -10.91 14.65
CA PRO A 120 4.94 -12.24 15.24
C PRO A 120 3.60 -12.97 15.39
N TRP A 121 2.50 -12.23 15.39
CA TRP A 121 1.13 -12.74 15.56
C TRP A 121 0.38 -12.92 14.23
N ILE A 122 1.05 -12.67 13.11
CA ILE A 122 0.50 -12.80 11.76
C ILE A 122 1.10 -14.06 11.12
N CYS A 123 0.23 -14.98 10.68
CA CYS A 123 0.63 -16.08 9.81
C CYS A 123 0.80 -15.55 8.38
N TRP A 124 2.01 -15.10 8.03
CA TRP A 124 2.30 -14.43 6.75
C TRP A 124 2.12 -15.35 5.55
N PRO A 125 1.14 -15.10 4.67
CA PRO A 125 0.96 -15.92 3.48
C PRO A 125 1.88 -15.45 2.34
N PRO A 126 2.27 -16.35 1.43
CA PRO A 126 3.22 -16.03 0.36
C PRO A 126 2.65 -15.05 -0.68
N ASN A 127 1.34 -14.84 -0.71
CA ASN A 127 0.66 -13.93 -1.63
C ASN A 127 0.50 -12.49 -1.07
N VAL A 128 1.15 -12.15 0.05
CA VAL A 128 1.20 -10.78 0.58
C VAL A 128 2.48 -10.06 0.17
N TRP A 129 2.28 -8.86 -0.37
CA TRP A 129 3.31 -7.85 -0.55
C TRP A 129 3.09 -6.80 0.52
N MET A 130 4.04 -6.69 1.45
CA MET A 130 3.96 -5.73 2.55
C MET A 130 4.86 -4.54 2.23
N GLY A 131 4.35 -3.34 2.44
CA GLY A 131 5.14 -2.14 2.23
C GLY A 131 4.95 -1.07 3.29
N VAL A 132 5.93 -0.18 3.37
CA VAL A 132 5.85 1.03 4.18
C VAL A 132 5.94 2.26 3.32
N SER A 133 5.24 3.32 3.72
CA SER A 133 5.48 4.62 3.10
C SER A 133 6.68 5.32 3.73
N VAL A 134 7.53 5.92 2.90
CA VAL A 134 8.65 6.77 3.36
C VAL A 134 8.61 8.09 2.60
N GLU A 135 8.00 9.11 3.20
CA GLU A 135 7.78 10.40 2.55
C GLU A 135 9.01 11.33 2.53
N ASN A 136 9.95 11.18 3.47
CA ASN A 136 11.19 11.96 3.56
C ASN A 136 12.24 11.23 4.45
N GLN A 137 13.42 11.82 4.61
CA GLN A 137 14.54 11.23 5.36
C GLN A 137 14.19 10.86 6.80
N ASP A 138 13.34 11.65 7.47
CA ASP A 138 12.94 11.46 8.87
C ASP A 138 12.17 10.15 9.09
N TYR A 139 11.64 9.54 8.02
CA TYR A 139 10.83 8.32 8.07
C TYR A 139 11.53 7.09 7.46
N THR A 140 12.83 7.19 7.17
CA THR A 140 13.63 6.05 6.66
C THR A 140 13.72 4.89 7.65
N PHE A 141 13.58 5.15 8.96
CA PHE A 141 13.54 4.11 9.99
C PHE A 141 12.43 3.06 9.78
N ARG A 142 11.35 3.42 9.06
CA ARG A 142 10.25 2.50 8.74
C ARG A 142 10.71 1.32 7.89
N ILE A 143 11.81 1.47 7.14
CA ILE A 143 12.39 0.42 6.31
C ILE A 143 12.92 -0.72 7.20
N GLU A 144 13.56 -0.41 8.33
CA GLU A 144 14.01 -1.43 9.28
C GLU A 144 12.84 -2.24 9.84
N HIS A 145 11.77 -1.55 10.25
CA HIS A 145 10.57 -2.20 10.75
C HIS A 145 9.89 -3.08 9.68
N LEU A 146 9.93 -2.68 8.41
CA LEU A 146 9.45 -3.52 7.30
C LEU A 146 10.28 -4.80 7.17
N ARG A 147 11.60 -4.75 7.34
CA ARG A 147 12.47 -5.93 7.22
C ARG A 147 12.18 -7.00 8.26
N VAL A 148 11.77 -6.59 9.46
CA VAL A 148 11.35 -7.50 10.54
C VAL A 148 10.06 -8.26 10.19
N SER A 149 9.27 -7.78 9.22
CA SER A 149 8.04 -8.47 8.84
C SER A 149 8.30 -9.83 8.17
N GLY A 150 7.44 -10.81 8.46
CA GLY A 150 7.47 -12.13 7.83
C GLY A 150 7.02 -12.17 6.35
N ALA A 151 6.70 -11.03 5.75
CA ALA A 151 6.30 -10.95 4.35
C ALA A 151 7.44 -11.39 3.42
N LYS A 152 7.13 -12.21 2.41
CA LYS A 152 8.11 -12.63 1.40
C LYS A 152 8.50 -11.51 0.45
N VAL A 153 7.55 -10.66 0.09
CA VAL A 153 7.77 -9.50 -0.78
C VAL A 153 7.59 -8.23 0.05
N LYS A 154 8.62 -7.39 0.06
CA LYS A 154 8.71 -6.14 0.81
C LYS A 154 8.90 -4.97 -0.16
N PHE A 155 8.07 -3.93 -0.06
CA PHE A 155 8.16 -2.79 -0.97
C PHE A 155 8.14 -1.43 -0.25
N LEU A 156 8.73 -0.43 -0.88
CA LEU A 156 8.67 0.96 -0.42
C LEU A 156 7.72 1.76 -1.30
N SER A 157 6.82 2.50 -0.67
CA SER A 157 6.05 3.55 -1.35
C SER A 157 6.58 4.90 -0.90
N LEU A 158 7.41 5.52 -1.73
CA LEU A 158 7.97 6.83 -1.47
C LEU A 158 6.93 7.88 -1.87
N GLU A 159 5.80 7.86 -1.17
CA GLU A 159 4.57 8.60 -1.50
C GLU A 159 3.81 9.19 -0.28
N PRO A 160 3.46 10.49 -0.34
CA PRO A 160 4.01 11.46 -1.29
C PRO A 160 5.52 11.64 -1.05
N LEU A 161 6.33 11.76 -2.11
CA LEU A 161 7.74 12.12 -1.96
C LEU A 161 7.85 13.61 -1.61
N LEU A 162 8.27 13.91 -0.38
CA LEU A 162 8.31 15.26 0.19
C LEU A 162 9.74 15.81 0.35
N GLY A 163 10.75 15.06 -0.03
CA GLY A 163 12.15 15.47 0.04
C GLY A 163 13.07 14.48 -0.66
N PRO A 164 14.38 14.79 -0.74
CA PRO A 164 15.38 13.84 -1.20
C PRO A 164 15.49 12.67 -0.21
N LEU A 165 15.85 11.50 -0.72
CA LEU A 165 16.10 10.28 0.05
C LEU A 165 17.47 9.70 -0.38
N PRO A 166 18.59 10.39 -0.10
CA PRO A 166 19.91 9.87 -0.43
C PRO A 166 20.22 8.64 0.43
N ASN A 167 20.95 7.70 -0.14
CA ASN A 167 21.48 6.51 0.54
C ASN A 167 20.38 5.65 1.20
N LEU A 168 19.28 5.39 0.48
CA LEU A 168 18.28 4.41 0.90
C LEU A 168 18.93 3.04 1.02
N ASP A 169 18.77 2.41 2.17
CA ASP A 169 19.14 1.03 2.34
C ASP A 169 18.08 0.13 1.69
N LEU A 170 18.38 -0.36 0.48
CA LEU A 170 17.48 -1.21 -0.28
C LEU A 170 17.69 -2.72 -0.04
N ARG A 171 18.55 -3.11 0.91
CA ARG A 171 18.76 -4.52 1.23
C ARG A 171 17.45 -5.15 1.72
N GLY A 172 17.09 -6.29 1.14
CA GLY A 172 15.85 -7.00 1.49
C GLY A 172 14.56 -6.26 1.08
N ILE A 173 14.66 -5.33 0.13
CA ILE A 173 13.52 -4.65 -0.50
C ILE A 173 13.39 -5.16 -1.94
N ASP A 174 12.18 -5.54 -2.31
CA ASP A 174 11.88 -6.19 -3.59
C ASP A 174 11.27 -5.23 -4.63
N TRP A 175 10.86 -4.02 -4.20
CA TRP A 175 10.24 -3.04 -5.09
C TRP A 175 10.19 -1.64 -4.48
N VAL A 176 10.39 -0.62 -5.32
CA VAL A 176 10.29 0.79 -4.94
C VAL A 176 9.31 1.52 -5.86
N ILE A 177 8.32 2.17 -5.26
CA ILE A 177 7.33 3.02 -5.93
C ILE A 177 7.62 4.48 -5.57
N VAL A 178 7.71 5.36 -6.57
CA VAL A 178 7.86 6.81 -6.37
C VAL A 178 6.66 7.56 -6.92
N GLY A 179 6.13 8.51 -6.14
CA GLY A 179 4.99 9.32 -6.55
C GLY A 179 4.83 10.62 -5.76
N GLY A 180 4.38 11.66 -6.46
CA GLY A 180 4.08 12.96 -5.87
C GLY A 180 2.70 13.02 -5.19
N GLU A 181 2.48 14.09 -4.44
CA GLU A 181 1.22 14.30 -3.72
C GLU A 181 0.04 14.59 -4.68
N SER A 182 -1.12 13.98 -4.43
CA SER A 182 -2.32 14.15 -5.26
C SER A 182 -3.31 15.14 -4.67
N GLY A 183 -3.92 15.98 -5.50
CA GLY A 183 -5.03 16.86 -5.13
C GLY A 183 -4.73 18.35 -5.24
N PRO A 184 -5.69 19.22 -4.88
CA PRO A 184 -5.60 20.66 -5.14
C PRO A 184 -4.50 21.38 -4.36
N GLN A 185 -4.01 20.78 -3.28
CA GLN A 185 -2.94 21.32 -2.43
C GLN A 185 -1.66 20.46 -2.51
N SER A 186 -1.45 19.77 -3.63
CA SER A 186 -0.28 18.93 -3.83
C SER A 186 1.02 19.72 -3.71
N ARG A 187 1.91 19.28 -2.83
CA ARG A 187 3.29 19.81 -2.76
C ARG A 187 4.14 19.31 -3.93
N PRO A 188 5.03 20.15 -4.47
CA PRO A 188 5.85 19.80 -5.62
C PRO A 188 6.91 18.75 -5.27
N MET A 189 7.13 17.81 -6.18
CA MET A 189 8.21 16.83 -6.15
C MET A 189 9.28 17.23 -7.16
N LYS A 190 10.56 17.23 -6.78
CA LYS A 190 11.66 17.58 -7.69
C LYS A 190 12.10 16.37 -8.50
N LYS A 191 12.34 16.57 -9.81
CA LYS A 191 12.86 15.55 -10.72
C LYS A 191 14.17 14.94 -10.25
N SER A 192 15.07 15.74 -9.69
CA SER A 192 16.36 15.26 -9.17
C SER A 192 16.19 14.21 -8.06
N TRP A 193 15.16 14.30 -7.22
CA TRP A 193 14.89 13.29 -6.18
C TRP A 193 14.46 11.96 -6.80
N VAL A 194 13.60 12.00 -7.82
CA VAL A 194 13.12 10.80 -8.52
C VAL A 194 14.27 10.10 -9.25
N LEU A 195 15.13 10.86 -9.94
CA LEU A 195 16.27 10.32 -10.66
C LEU A 195 17.31 9.71 -9.73
N ASP A 196 17.57 10.35 -8.60
CA ASP A 196 18.47 9.82 -7.57
C ASP A 196 17.96 8.47 -7.04
N ILE A 197 16.68 8.38 -6.66
CA ILE A 197 16.08 7.12 -6.20
C ILE A 197 16.13 6.04 -7.30
N ARG A 198 15.82 6.39 -8.55
CA ARG A 198 15.91 5.44 -9.67
C ARG A 198 17.34 4.87 -9.78
N ASN A 199 18.35 5.73 -9.76
CA ASN A 199 19.74 5.28 -9.84
C ASN A 199 20.13 4.38 -8.65
N GLN A 200 19.64 4.67 -7.44
CA GLN A 200 19.83 3.80 -6.28
C GLN A 200 19.19 2.42 -6.51
N CYS A 201 17.99 2.37 -7.09
CA CYS A 201 17.31 1.12 -7.45
C CYS A 201 18.07 0.33 -8.53
N ASP A 202 18.54 1.03 -9.58
CA ASP A 202 19.33 0.44 -10.67
C ASP A 202 20.62 -0.22 -10.11
N ILE A 203 21.33 0.47 -9.22
CA ILE A 203 22.55 -0.03 -8.55
C ILE A 203 22.25 -1.25 -7.66
N ALA A 204 21.12 -1.23 -6.96
CA ALA A 204 20.71 -2.30 -6.05
C ALA A 204 20.05 -3.49 -6.76
N GLY A 205 19.72 -3.37 -8.05
CA GLY A 205 18.95 -4.37 -8.79
C GLY A 205 17.51 -4.51 -8.30
N VAL A 206 16.91 -3.43 -7.76
CA VAL A 206 15.56 -3.42 -7.23
C VAL A 206 14.59 -2.80 -8.26
N PRO A 207 13.48 -3.49 -8.62
CA PRO A 207 12.48 -2.95 -9.52
C PRO A 207 12.00 -1.55 -9.13
N PHE A 208 11.97 -0.64 -10.11
CA PHE A 208 11.56 0.76 -9.92
C PHE A 208 10.25 1.08 -10.67
N PHE A 209 9.27 1.60 -9.93
CA PHE A 209 7.99 2.05 -10.47
C PHE A 209 7.79 3.56 -10.26
N PHE A 210 7.72 4.30 -11.36
CA PHE A 210 7.34 5.71 -11.32
C PHE A 210 5.84 5.86 -11.52
N LYS A 211 5.14 6.22 -10.44
CA LYS A 211 3.69 6.32 -10.46
C LYS A 211 3.21 7.61 -11.10
N GLN A 212 3.60 8.77 -10.57
CA GLN A 212 3.18 10.08 -11.08
C GLN A 212 3.94 11.24 -10.42
N TRP A 213 3.95 12.40 -11.08
CA TRP A 213 4.50 13.65 -10.52
C TRP A 213 3.67 14.26 -9.38
N GLY A 214 2.43 13.81 -9.18
CA GLY A 214 1.46 14.47 -8.31
C GLY A 214 0.79 15.66 -9.00
N GLY A 215 -0.01 16.44 -8.27
CA GLY A 215 -0.77 17.55 -8.84
C GLY A 215 -2.28 17.42 -8.66
N TRP A 216 -2.99 18.49 -9.05
CA TRP A 216 -4.45 18.49 -9.08
C TRP A 216 -4.98 17.62 -10.23
N ASN A 217 -4.40 17.74 -11.42
CA ASN A 217 -4.81 16.96 -12.60
C ASN A 217 -3.79 15.86 -12.91
N LYS A 218 -4.06 14.65 -12.42
CA LYS A 218 -3.23 13.46 -12.64
C LYS A 218 -2.94 13.17 -14.13
N LYS A 219 -3.89 13.46 -15.02
CA LYS A 219 -3.72 13.24 -16.46
C LYS A 219 -2.75 14.23 -17.09
N ALA A 220 -2.68 15.45 -16.56
CA ALA A 220 -1.78 16.49 -17.05
C ALA A 220 -0.36 16.32 -16.50
N SER A 221 -0.22 15.93 -15.24
CA SER A 221 1.07 15.68 -14.60
C SER A 221 1.72 14.38 -15.10
N GLY A 222 0.92 13.35 -15.39
CA GLY A 222 1.35 12.14 -16.08
C GLY A 222 2.38 11.29 -15.32
N ARG A 223 2.88 10.29 -16.06
CA ARG A 223 3.80 9.24 -15.57
C ARG A 223 5.11 9.20 -16.34
N ASN A 224 5.33 10.19 -17.21
CA ASN A 224 6.51 10.26 -18.04
C ASN A 224 7.69 10.78 -17.23
N LEU A 225 8.79 10.02 -17.22
CA LEU A 225 10.08 10.40 -16.68
C LEU A 225 11.10 10.19 -17.80
N ASP A 226 11.68 11.28 -18.30
CA ASP A 226 12.65 11.27 -19.40
C ASP A 226 12.17 10.54 -20.66
N GLY A 227 10.94 10.83 -21.09
CA GLY A 227 10.41 10.31 -22.35
C GLY A 227 9.82 8.90 -22.26
N ARG A 228 9.91 8.21 -21.12
CA ARG A 228 9.33 6.86 -20.94
C ARG A 228 8.56 6.70 -19.62
N THR A 229 7.82 5.61 -19.49
CA THR A 229 7.26 5.15 -18.22
C THR A 229 8.17 4.12 -17.57
N TYR A 230 8.06 4.00 -16.24
CA TYR A 230 8.77 3.00 -15.44
C TYR A 230 7.71 2.23 -14.67
N ASP A 231 7.46 0.99 -15.10
CA ASP A 231 6.35 0.15 -14.66
C ASP A 231 6.83 -1.21 -14.11
N GLU A 232 8.07 -1.27 -13.65
CA GLU A 232 8.67 -2.51 -13.15
C GLU A 232 7.95 -3.02 -11.89
N MET A 233 7.93 -4.33 -11.72
CA MET A 233 7.25 -5.05 -10.65
C MET A 233 8.18 -6.15 -10.10
N PRO A 234 7.99 -6.61 -8.86
CA PRO A 234 8.66 -7.80 -8.36
C PRO A 234 8.52 -8.99 -9.32
N ALA A 235 9.61 -9.74 -9.51
CA ALA A 235 9.52 -11.06 -10.14
C ALA A 235 8.75 -11.99 -9.20
N VAL A 236 7.50 -12.27 -9.53
CA VAL A 236 6.65 -13.14 -8.71
C VAL A 236 6.76 -14.57 -9.24
N GLY A 237 7.10 -15.51 -8.35
CA GLY A 237 6.83 -16.93 -8.60
C GLY A 237 5.33 -17.14 -8.89
N SER A 238 5.00 -18.23 -9.59
CA SER A 238 3.60 -18.65 -9.73
C SER A 238 2.95 -18.67 -8.36
N VAL A 239 1.72 -18.13 -8.28
CA VAL A 239 0.92 -18.25 -7.06
C VAL A 239 0.84 -19.74 -6.72
N PRO A 240 1.20 -20.18 -5.51
CA PRO A 240 1.18 -21.59 -5.17
C PRO A 240 -0.21 -22.17 -5.44
N GLU A 241 -0.25 -23.37 -6.02
CA GLU A 241 -1.48 -24.14 -6.13
C GLU A 241 -2.11 -24.33 -4.75
N SER A 242 -3.43 -24.53 -4.72
CA SER A 242 -4.26 -24.64 -3.51
C SER A 242 -3.50 -25.28 -2.35
N PRO A 243 -3.45 -24.67 -1.14
CA PRO A 243 -2.88 -25.36 0.01
C PRO A 243 -3.68 -26.66 0.19
N SER A 244 -3.03 -27.80 -0.04
CA SER A 244 -3.65 -29.10 0.24
C SER A 244 -4.13 -29.04 1.67
N VAL A 245 -5.43 -29.30 1.88
CA VAL A 245 -6.00 -29.43 3.21
C VAL A 245 -5.26 -30.60 3.88
N ALA A 246 -4.19 -30.28 4.60
CA ALA A 246 -3.56 -31.23 5.50
C ALA A 246 -4.62 -31.49 6.57
N ALA A 247 -5.34 -32.59 6.41
CA ALA A 247 -6.26 -33.09 7.41
C ALA A 247 -5.48 -33.23 8.71
N ALA A 248 -5.75 -32.32 9.66
CA ALA A 248 -5.38 -32.52 11.04
C ALA A 248 -6.05 -33.84 11.49
N ARG A 249 -5.22 -34.86 11.71
CA ARG A 249 -5.57 -36.03 12.50
C ARG A 249 -5.32 -35.71 13.97
#